data_AF-A0A935YVH9-F1
#
_entry.id   AF-A0A935YVH9-F1
#
_cell.length_a   1.000
_cell.length_b   1.000
_cell.length_c   1.000
_cell.angle_alpha   90.00
_cell.angle_beta   90.00
_cell.angle_gamma   90.00
#
_symmetry.space_group_name_H-M   'P 1'
#
loop_
_entity.id
_entity.type
_entity.pdbx_description
1 polymer ?
#
loop_
_entity_poly.entity_id
_entity_poly.type
_entity_poly.pdbx_seq_one_letter_code
_entity_poly.pdbx_strand_id
1 'polypeptide(L)'
;MKKLIIVGIAALSLIASSVLADANPKQKRIKKHHKPPVTRQVDRVRTENGFERDMTKTNAKGETATRHTSVVNDKETQTRTRTVTGTHYNGGEYSGQSVTQKTEDGYTRDATRTNSQGKTTTRSVDATIDKEAGTVTKNISVTNPEGETKDKVIVRPLPEKKN
;
A
#
# COMPACT_ATOMS: atom_id res chain seq x y z
N MET A 1 -47.29 55.81 -37.69
CA MET A 1 -46.88 56.71 -36.58
C MET A 1 -47.99 56.75 -35.55
N LYS A 2 -47.70 56.42 -34.28
CA LYS A 2 -48.27 56.99 -33.04
C LYS A 2 -47.88 56.08 -31.87
N LYS A 3 -47.12 56.65 -30.93
CA LYS A 3 -46.90 56.14 -29.58
C LYS A 3 -48.21 56.26 -28.80
N LEU A 4 -48.49 55.35 -27.87
CA LEU A 4 -49.10 55.74 -26.59
C LEU A 4 -48.78 54.70 -25.50
N ILE A 5 -48.27 55.24 -24.40
CA ILE A 5 -48.03 54.60 -23.10
C ILE A 5 -49.35 54.63 -22.34
N ILE A 6 -49.76 53.52 -21.71
CA ILE A 6 -50.68 53.55 -20.56
C ILE A 6 -50.13 52.65 -19.46
N VAL A 7 -49.86 53.30 -18.33
CA VAL A 7 -49.57 52.74 -17.01
C VAL A 7 -50.89 52.31 -16.38
N GLY A 8 -50.96 51.10 -15.84
CA GLY A 8 -52.14 50.54 -15.16
C GLY A 8 -51.73 49.73 -13.95
N ILE A 9 -52.01 50.28 -12.77
CA ILE A 9 -51.68 49.82 -11.42
C ILE A 9 -52.56 48.64 -10.97
N ALA A 10 -51.92 47.71 -10.26
CA ALA A 10 -52.40 46.79 -9.21
C ALA A 10 -53.51 45.75 -9.49
N ALA A 11 -53.17 44.48 -9.26
CA ALA A 11 -53.88 43.66 -8.28
C ALA A 11 -52.95 42.57 -7.72
N LEU A 12 -52.93 42.52 -6.40
CA LEU A 12 -52.17 41.63 -5.52
C LEU A 12 -52.82 40.23 -5.53
N SER A 13 -52.04 39.16 -5.75
CA SER A 13 -52.38 37.85 -5.19
C SER A 13 -51.12 37.17 -4.66
N LEU A 14 -50.89 37.34 -3.36
CA LEU A 14 -50.03 36.47 -2.57
C LEU A 14 -50.61 35.04 -2.64
N ILE A 15 -49.85 34.09 -3.19
CA ILE A 15 -49.97 32.69 -2.80
C ILE A 15 -48.62 32.29 -2.22
N ALA A 16 -48.52 32.40 -0.91
CA ALA A 16 -47.47 31.78 -0.12
C ALA A 16 -47.81 30.30 0.02
N SER A 17 -47.09 29.44 -0.70
CA SER A 17 -46.99 28.02 -0.37
C SER A 17 -45.54 27.73 -0.06
N SER A 18 -45.18 27.98 1.20
CA SER A 18 -43.96 27.50 1.83
C SER A 18 -44.04 25.98 1.99
N VAL A 19 -43.39 25.23 1.12
CA VAL A 19 -42.95 23.87 1.45
C VAL A 19 -41.53 23.98 1.97
N LEU A 20 -41.42 24.25 3.27
CA LEU A 20 -40.22 23.92 4.04
C LEU A 20 -40.22 22.40 4.21
N ALA A 21 -39.60 21.69 3.27
CA ALA A 21 -39.13 20.33 3.52
C ALA A 21 -37.84 20.43 4.34
N ASP A 22 -38.01 20.62 5.63
CA ASP A 22 -36.97 20.44 6.63
C ASP A 22 -36.98 18.95 7.03
N ALA A 23 -35.94 18.19 6.65
CA ALA A 23 -35.47 17.02 7.40
C ALA A 23 -34.25 16.35 6.72
N ASN A 24 -33.08 16.82 7.13
CA ASN A 24 -32.02 15.97 7.69
C ASN A 24 -31.39 14.92 6.74
N PRO A 25 -30.39 15.30 5.91
CA PRO A 25 -29.40 14.33 5.51
C PRO A 25 -28.70 13.88 6.78
N LYS A 26 -28.99 12.66 7.24
CA LYS A 26 -28.18 11.94 8.22
C LYS A 26 -26.77 11.80 7.63
N GLN A 27 -25.99 12.87 7.69
CA GLN A 27 -24.54 12.84 7.58
C GLN A 27 -24.11 11.91 8.69
N LYS A 28 -23.87 10.65 8.34
CA LYS A 28 -23.06 9.75 9.16
C LYS A 28 -21.75 10.51 9.38
N ARG A 29 -21.62 11.20 10.51
CA ARG A 29 -20.34 11.73 10.99
C ARG A 29 -19.48 10.48 11.15
N ILE A 30 -18.70 10.17 10.11
CA ILE A 30 -17.61 9.22 10.19
C ILE A 30 -16.72 9.82 11.27
N LYS A 31 -16.83 9.31 12.50
CA LYS A 31 -15.89 9.65 13.56
C LYS A 31 -14.55 9.22 13.02
N LYS A 32 -13.75 10.18 12.55
CA LYS A 32 -12.36 9.94 12.16
C LYS A 32 -11.69 9.44 13.43
N HIS A 33 -11.51 8.12 13.52
CA HIS A 33 -10.69 7.52 14.55
C HIS A 33 -9.29 8.07 14.35
N HIS A 34 -8.92 9.05 15.17
CA HIS A 34 -7.55 9.53 15.21
C HIS A 34 -6.74 8.36 15.73
N LYS A 35 -5.92 7.77 14.85
CA LYS A 35 -4.98 6.75 15.28
C LYS A 35 -4.03 7.40 16.28
N PRO A 36 -3.72 6.73 17.39
CA PRO A 36 -2.77 7.26 18.35
C PRO A 36 -1.44 7.59 17.64
N PRO A 37 -0.73 8.64 18.06
CA PRO A 37 0.53 9.03 17.44
C PRO A 37 1.55 7.88 17.56
N VAL A 38 2.35 7.71 16.52
CA VAL A 38 3.47 6.77 16.48
C VAL A 38 4.68 7.54 15.99
N THR A 39 5.75 7.56 16.78
CA THR A 39 7.03 8.13 16.36
C THR A 39 7.83 7.07 15.61
N ARG A 40 8.66 7.51 14.67
CA ARG A 40 9.48 6.63 13.85
C ARG A 40 10.85 7.25 13.63
N GLN A 41 11.88 6.53 14.01
CA GLN A 41 13.28 6.82 13.66
C GLN A 41 13.72 5.84 12.58
N VAL A 42 14.48 6.31 11.60
CA VAL A 42 15.03 5.50 10.50
C VAL A 42 16.46 5.96 10.24
N ASP A 43 17.39 5.02 10.37
CA ASP A 43 18.79 5.21 10.02
C ASP A 43 19.10 4.32 8.82
N ARG A 44 19.72 4.89 7.78
CA ARG A 44 20.04 4.16 6.55
C ARG A 44 21.45 4.47 6.12
N VAL A 45 22.24 3.42 5.94
CA VAL A 45 23.63 3.51 5.51
C VAL A 45 23.78 2.82 4.17
N ARG A 46 24.34 3.52 3.18
CA ARG A 46 24.68 2.91 1.90
C ARG A 46 25.93 2.06 2.07
N THR A 47 25.93 0.87 1.48
CA THR A 47 27.12 0.01 1.37
C THR A 47 27.59 0.00 -0.07
N GLU A 48 28.72 -0.65 -0.34
CA GLU A 48 29.26 -0.79 -1.70
C GLU A 48 28.21 -1.40 -2.66
N ASN A 49 27.59 -2.51 -2.23
CA ASN A 49 26.68 -3.30 -3.05
C ASN A 49 25.22 -3.21 -2.61
N GLY A 50 24.86 -2.27 -1.73
CA GLY A 50 23.47 -2.10 -1.31
C GLY A 50 23.27 -1.11 -0.17
N PHE A 51 22.58 -1.53 0.89
CA PHE A 51 22.39 -0.69 2.07
C PHE A 51 21.98 -1.49 3.31
N GLU A 52 22.26 -0.90 4.47
CA GLU A 52 21.69 -1.26 5.75
C GLU A 52 20.63 -0.22 6.16
N ARG A 53 19.59 -0.67 6.86
CA ARG A 53 18.56 0.22 7.40
C ARG A 53 17.98 -0.30 8.70
N ASP A 54 18.13 0.52 9.73
CA ASP A 54 17.51 0.34 11.03
C ASP A 54 16.30 1.25 11.18
N MET A 55 15.28 0.74 11.85
CA MET A 55 14.06 1.49 12.15
C MET A 55 13.57 1.12 13.53
N THR A 56 13.25 2.15 14.31
CA THR A 56 12.54 2.01 15.58
C THR A 56 11.21 2.76 15.47
N LYS A 57 10.15 2.14 15.95
CA LYS A 57 8.85 2.78 16.11
C LYS A 57 8.45 2.75 17.57
N THR A 58 7.94 3.86 18.08
CA THR A 58 7.40 3.95 19.44
C THR A 58 5.92 4.32 19.36
N ASN A 59 5.06 3.54 20.01
CA ASN A 59 3.63 3.84 20.04
C ASN A 59 3.28 4.78 21.20
N ALA A 60 2.01 5.19 21.31
CA ALA A 60 1.55 6.11 22.36
C ALA A 60 1.67 5.56 23.79
N LYS A 61 1.91 4.25 23.98
CA LYS A 61 2.16 3.62 25.30
C LYS A 61 3.65 3.60 25.66
N GLY A 62 4.53 4.07 24.78
CA GLY A 62 5.98 3.98 24.96
C GLY A 62 6.60 2.64 24.55
N GLU A 63 5.80 1.67 24.06
CA GLU A 63 6.31 0.39 23.57
C GLU A 63 7.06 0.59 22.25
N THR A 64 8.15 -0.17 22.06
CA THR A 64 9.01 -0.06 20.87
C THR A 64 8.93 -1.31 20.00
N ALA A 65 9.01 -1.11 18.69
CA ALA A 65 9.16 -2.17 17.70
C ALA A 65 10.34 -1.83 16.79
N THR A 66 11.22 -2.79 16.56
CA THR A 66 12.43 -2.58 15.75
C THR A 66 12.36 -3.31 14.41
N ARG A 67 13.19 -2.86 13.48
CA ARG A 67 13.44 -3.57 12.23
C ARG A 67 14.82 -3.21 11.72
N HIS A 68 15.65 -4.23 11.56
CA HIS A 68 16.87 -4.16 10.78
C HIS A 68 16.61 -4.67 9.36
N THR A 69 17.30 -4.15 8.36
CA THR A 69 17.16 -4.58 6.97
C THR A 69 18.48 -4.41 6.24
N SER A 70 19.05 -5.54 5.84
CA SER A 70 20.20 -5.61 4.94
C SER A 70 19.74 -5.88 3.51
N VAL A 71 20.33 -5.18 2.56
CA VAL A 71 20.12 -5.40 1.12
C VAL A 71 21.47 -5.49 0.45
N VAL A 72 21.67 -6.56 -0.31
CA VAL A 72 22.85 -6.81 -1.15
C VAL A 72 22.36 -7.00 -2.58
N ASN A 73 22.99 -6.32 -3.52
CA ASN A 73 22.78 -6.50 -4.95
C ASN A 73 24.07 -7.05 -5.54
N ASP A 74 24.00 -8.28 -6.03
CA ASP A 74 25.05 -8.91 -6.80
C ASP A 74 24.80 -8.60 -8.28
N LYS A 75 25.76 -7.91 -8.91
CA LYS A 75 25.65 -7.51 -10.32
C LYS A 75 26.05 -8.62 -11.27
N GLU A 76 26.95 -9.51 -10.85
CA GLU A 76 27.45 -10.61 -11.68
C GLU A 76 26.32 -11.60 -11.94
N THR A 77 25.65 -12.00 -10.87
CA THR A 77 24.52 -12.91 -10.94
C THR A 77 23.19 -12.20 -11.20
N GLN A 78 23.14 -10.87 -11.17
CA GLN A 78 21.90 -10.08 -11.22
C GLN A 78 20.89 -10.46 -10.10
N THR A 79 21.41 -10.90 -8.96
CA THR A 79 20.63 -11.24 -7.77
C THR A 79 20.52 -10.05 -6.81
N ARG A 80 19.33 -9.86 -6.23
CA ARG A 80 19.11 -8.96 -5.09
C ARG A 80 18.61 -9.73 -3.89
N THR A 81 19.42 -9.79 -2.85
CA THR A 81 19.08 -10.39 -1.56
C THR A 81 18.68 -9.30 -0.57
N ARG A 82 17.61 -9.57 0.17
CA ARG A 82 17.15 -8.71 1.27
C ARG A 82 16.88 -9.57 2.49
N THR A 83 17.52 -9.21 3.60
CA THR A 83 17.35 -9.87 4.89
C THR A 83 16.74 -8.88 5.87
N VAL A 84 15.84 -9.37 6.72
CA VAL A 84 15.10 -8.57 7.69
C VAL A 84 15.06 -9.33 9.00
N THR A 85 15.32 -8.62 10.09
CA THR A 85 15.02 -9.06 11.45
C THR A 85 14.35 -7.91 12.19
N GLY A 86 13.70 -8.19 13.30
CA GLY A 86 13.14 -7.15 14.15
C GLY A 86 12.23 -7.69 15.24
N THR A 87 11.69 -6.77 16.02
CA THR A 87 10.77 -7.06 17.12
C THR A 87 9.43 -6.37 16.95
N HIS A 88 8.39 -6.98 17.49
CA HIS A 88 7.07 -6.40 17.66
C HIS A 88 7.00 -5.61 18.97
N TYR A 89 5.95 -4.79 19.14
CA TYR A 89 5.73 -4.02 20.37
C TYR A 89 5.62 -4.88 21.64
N ASN A 90 5.20 -6.14 21.50
CA ASN A 90 5.13 -7.11 22.59
C ASN A 90 6.44 -7.89 22.79
N GLY A 91 7.54 -7.47 22.16
CA GLY A 91 8.85 -8.13 22.23
C GLY A 91 9.02 -9.34 21.32
N GLY A 92 7.95 -9.83 20.67
CA GLY A 92 8.04 -10.98 19.77
C GLY A 92 8.96 -10.72 18.56
N GLU A 93 9.94 -11.58 18.33
CA GLU A 93 10.88 -11.43 17.22
C GLU A 93 10.30 -11.92 15.89
N TYR A 94 10.80 -11.41 14.77
CA TYR A 94 10.49 -11.96 13.45
C TYR A 94 11.68 -11.80 12.53
N SER A 95 11.75 -12.66 11.52
CA SER A 95 12.78 -12.60 10.50
C SER A 95 12.21 -12.90 9.12
N GLY A 96 13.00 -12.62 8.10
CA GLY A 96 12.69 -13.05 6.76
C GLY A 96 13.77 -12.68 5.77
N GLN A 97 13.83 -13.44 4.69
CA GLN A 97 14.73 -13.22 3.57
C GLN A 97 13.94 -13.19 2.28
N SER A 98 14.40 -12.43 1.30
CA SER A 98 13.93 -12.56 -0.07
C SER A 98 15.09 -12.43 -1.04
N VAL A 99 15.14 -13.34 -2.01
CA VAL A 99 16.10 -13.34 -3.11
C VAL A 99 15.32 -13.04 -4.38
N THR A 100 15.73 -12.03 -5.14
CA THR A 100 15.15 -11.71 -6.46
C THR A 100 16.22 -11.94 -7.50
N GLN A 101 15.92 -12.73 -8.51
CA GLN A 101 16.83 -13.01 -9.61
C GLN A 101 16.24 -12.44 -10.90
N LYS A 102 17.02 -11.63 -11.62
CA LYS A 102 16.60 -11.17 -12.95
C LYS A 102 16.69 -12.32 -13.95
N THR A 103 15.70 -12.41 -14.83
CA THR A 103 15.68 -13.34 -15.97
C THR A 103 15.66 -12.54 -17.27
N GLU A 104 15.74 -13.23 -18.41
CA GLU A 104 15.66 -12.61 -19.73
C GLU A 104 14.40 -11.76 -19.89
N ASP A 105 13.24 -12.36 -19.56
CA ASP A 105 11.93 -11.74 -19.74
C ASP A 105 11.32 -11.18 -18.45
N GLY A 106 12.05 -11.15 -17.34
CA GLY A 106 11.48 -10.65 -16.08
C GLY A 106 12.30 -10.94 -14.84
N TYR A 107 11.70 -11.60 -13.85
CA TYR A 107 12.39 -12.00 -12.62
C TYR A 107 11.69 -13.14 -11.89
N THR A 108 12.46 -13.89 -11.12
CA THR A 108 11.94 -14.75 -10.06
C THR A 108 12.18 -14.12 -8.68
N ARG A 109 11.36 -14.47 -7.70
CA ARG A 109 11.57 -14.09 -6.31
C ARG A 109 11.07 -15.14 -5.35
N ASP A 110 11.98 -15.64 -4.54
CA ASP A 110 11.67 -16.49 -3.39
C ASP A 110 11.83 -15.69 -2.10
N ALA A 111 10.92 -15.92 -1.17
CA ALA A 111 10.93 -15.26 0.13
C ALA A 111 10.49 -16.21 1.24
N THR A 112 11.12 -16.06 2.40
CA THR A 112 10.74 -16.72 3.64
C THR A 112 10.47 -15.68 4.70
N ARG A 113 9.54 -15.98 5.60
CA ARG A 113 9.28 -15.15 6.78
C ARG A 113 8.96 -16.05 7.97
N THR A 114 9.64 -15.82 9.07
CA THR A 114 9.41 -16.50 10.35
C THR A 114 8.82 -15.50 11.34
N ASN A 115 7.74 -15.89 12.03
CA ASN A 115 7.11 -15.07 13.05
C ASN A 115 7.69 -15.37 14.45
N SER A 116 7.18 -14.68 15.47
CA SER A 116 7.59 -14.81 16.87
C SER A 116 7.34 -16.17 17.49
N GLN A 117 6.54 -17.01 16.85
CA GLN A 117 6.24 -18.38 17.25
C GLN A 117 7.12 -19.40 16.51
N GLY A 118 8.12 -18.95 15.75
CA GLY A 118 8.97 -19.81 14.93
C GLY A 118 8.29 -20.38 13.69
N LYS A 119 7.03 -20.01 13.41
CA LYS A 119 6.30 -20.48 12.23
C LYS A 119 6.78 -19.76 10.98
N THR A 120 7.05 -20.51 9.92
CA THR A 120 7.62 -19.99 8.67
C THR A 120 6.62 -20.06 7.52
N THR A 121 6.51 -18.98 6.76
CA THR A 121 5.76 -18.92 5.49
C THR A 121 6.73 -18.70 4.36
N THR A 122 6.57 -19.42 3.25
CA THR A 122 7.35 -19.20 2.03
C THR A 122 6.48 -18.60 0.94
N ARG A 123 7.11 -17.87 0.02
CA ARG A 123 6.45 -17.27 -1.14
C ARG A 123 7.39 -17.26 -2.33
N SER A 124 6.94 -17.83 -3.43
CA SER A 124 7.63 -17.83 -4.72
C SER A 124 6.87 -16.97 -5.72
N VAL A 125 7.61 -16.30 -6.59
CA VAL A 125 7.08 -15.51 -7.69
C VAL A 125 7.89 -15.81 -8.93
N ASP A 126 7.20 -16.16 -10.00
CA ASP A 126 7.71 -16.08 -11.36
C ASP A 126 6.99 -14.92 -12.05
N ALA A 127 7.75 -13.94 -12.55
CA ALA A 127 7.21 -12.78 -13.21
C ALA A 127 7.78 -12.63 -14.62
N THR A 128 6.88 -12.54 -15.60
CA THR A 128 7.18 -12.30 -17.01
C THR A 128 6.70 -10.91 -17.41
N ILE A 129 7.53 -10.19 -18.17
CA ILE A 129 7.27 -8.85 -18.69
C ILE A 129 7.14 -8.97 -20.20
N ASP A 130 5.92 -8.83 -20.70
CA ASP A 130 5.63 -8.78 -22.13
C ASP A 130 5.60 -7.31 -22.56
N LYS A 131 6.64 -6.89 -23.28
CA LYS A 131 6.75 -5.52 -23.77
C LYS A 131 5.84 -5.25 -24.97
N GLU A 132 5.53 -6.27 -25.76
CA GLU A 132 4.67 -6.14 -26.95
C GLU A 132 3.22 -5.99 -26.53
N ALA A 133 2.75 -6.86 -25.62
CA ALA A 133 1.43 -6.76 -25.03
C ALA A 133 1.32 -5.62 -24.00
N GLY A 134 2.45 -5.06 -23.55
CA GLY A 134 2.47 -4.00 -22.56
C GLY A 134 2.04 -4.47 -21.16
N THR A 135 2.35 -5.72 -20.77
CA THR A 135 1.87 -6.32 -19.52
C THR A 135 2.97 -6.96 -18.68
N VAL A 136 2.64 -7.22 -17.41
CA VAL A 136 3.41 -8.04 -16.48
C VAL A 136 2.50 -9.11 -15.92
N THR A 137 2.89 -10.36 -16.12
CA THR A 137 2.24 -11.55 -15.54
C THR A 137 3.06 -12.03 -14.35
N LYS A 138 2.38 -12.43 -13.28
CA LYS A 138 3.01 -13.00 -12.08
C LYS A 138 2.29 -14.26 -11.66
N ASN A 139 3.02 -15.37 -11.65
CA ASN A 139 2.62 -16.61 -10.99
C ASN A 139 3.15 -16.56 -9.56
N ILE A 140 2.26 -16.62 -8.57
CA ILE A 140 2.62 -16.47 -7.16
C ILE A 140 2.17 -17.73 -6.44
N SER A 141 3.09 -18.36 -5.73
CA SER A 141 2.81 -19.46 -4.82
C SER A 141 3.13 -19.04 -3.39
N VAL A 142 2.28 -19.40 -2.42
CA VAL A 142 2.50 -19.14 -0.99
C VAL A 142 2.22 -20.40 -0.21
N THR A 143 3.21 -20.88 0.53
CA THR A 143 3.06 -22.02 1.45
C THR A 143 3.02 -21.51 2.88
N ASN A 144 1.95 -21.85 3.60
CA ASN A 144 1.79 -21.48 5.01
C ASN A 144 2.65 -22.39 5.92
N PRO A 145 2.77 -22.07 7.22
CA PRO A 145 3.54 -22.89 8.15
C PRO A 145 3.03 -24.33 8.31
N GLU A 146 1.77 -24.58 7.98
CA GLU A 146 1.15 -25.90 8.01
C GLU A 146 1.41 -26.71 6.73
N GLY A 147 2.12 -26.14 5.74
CA GLY A 147 2.48 -26.80 4.49
C GLY A 147 1.44 -26.67 3.36
N GLU A 148 0.33 -25.97 3.59
CA GLU A 148 -0.67 -25.73 2.56
C GLU A 148 -0.21 -24.64 1.59
N THR A 149 -0.32 -24.92 0.30
CA THR A 149 0.07 -24.00 -0.77
C THR A 149 -1.14 -23.39 -1.45
N LYS A 150 -1.08 -22.08 -1.72
CA LYS A 150 -2.07 -21.34 -2.51
C LYS A 150 -1.39 -20.61 -3.64
N ASP A 151 -1.93 -20.81 -4.84
CA ASP A 151 -1.43 -20.18 -6.06
C ASP A 151 -2.33 -19.06 -6.53
N LYS A 152 -1.73 -18.06 -7.17
CA LYS A 152 -2.43 -16.93 -7.77
C LYS A 152 -1.68 -16.41 -8.98
N VAL A 153 -2.40 -16.26 -10.09
CA VAL A 153 -1.92 -15.53 -11.26
C VAL A 153 -2.42 -14.09 -11.22
N ILE A 154 -1.55 -13.13 -11.51
CA ILE A 154 -1.89 -11.72 -11.62
C ILE A 154 -1.31 -11.18 -12.93
N VAL A 155 -2.17 -10.62 -13.78
CA VAL A 155 -1.76 -9.87 -14.98
C VAL A 155 -2.06 -8.39 -14.76
N ARG A 156 -1.11 -7.51 -15.08
CA ARG A 156 -1.26 -6.05 -14.97
C ARG A 156 -0.63 -5.35 -16.17
N PRO A 157 -1.14 -4.19 -16.58
CA PRO A 157 -0.44 -3.35 -17.55
C PRO A 157 0.91 -2.90 -16.99
N LEU A 158 1.87 -2.67 -17.89
CA LEU A 158 3.14 -2.03 -17.54
C LEU A 158 2.88 -0.60 -17.04
N PRO A 159 3.61 -0.14 -16.02
CA PRO A 159 3.48 1.24 -15.56
C PRO A 159 3.88 2.18 -16.69
N GLU A 160 2.99 3.13 -17.00
CA GLU A 160 3.29 4.21 -17.95
C GLU A 160 4.54 4.97 -17.49
N LYS A 161 5.46 5.21 -18.43
CA LYS A 161 6.58 6.12 -18.17
C LYS A 161 6.00 7.52 -18.00
N LYS A 162 6.08 8.06 -16.79
CA LYS A 162 5.89 9.50 -16.58
C LYS A 162 7.08 10.21 -17.21
N ASN A 163 6.83 10.89 -18.33
CA ASN A 163 7.79 11.81 -18.96
C ASN A 163 7.95 13.07 -18.10
#